data_AF-A0A258GH69-F1
#
_entry.id   AF-A0A258GH69-F1
#
_cell.length_a   1.000
_cell.length_b   1.000
_cell.length_c   1.000
_cell.angle_alpha   90.00
_cell.angle_beta   90.00
_cell.angle_gamma   90.00
#
_symmetry.space_group_name_H-M   'P 1'
#
loop_
_entity.id
_entity.type
_entity.pdbx_description
1 polymer ?
#
loop_
_entity_poly.entity_id
_entity_poly.type
_entity_poly.pdbx_seq_one_letter_code
_entity_poly.pdbx_strand_id
1 'polypeptide(L)'
;MLTIARWSGRLWSDVQKSKAQPVGLLFLLLCMLSLVPPVSEFTRAIFVGYWLKLLDGSYTYMVLMAGLALYLEIRFDGYLKARKSRVLEWSFFSTKGNTIYGPLKHKWLGWPYAIMLACCIPVLALAEELIFREFAHQFGLLALLLVSGPIFGLIHMSSGANVRRVICISLMGLAMAGVYLMIGLSGVFVFHASYNLIALGWVIIQLRLAQPLSRLRRRSQVVSATS
;
A
#
# COMPACT_ATOMS: atom_id res chain seq x y z
N MET A 1 -12.25 -1.33 -31.42
CA MET A 1 -12.38 -2.62 -30.70
C MET A 1 -11.18 -3.57 -30.89
N LEU A 2 -10.65 -3.76 -32.11
CA LEU A 2 -9.48 -4.62 -32.39
C LEU A 2 -8.17 -4.20 -31.68
N THR A 3 -7.99 -2.92 -31.35
CA THR A 3 -6.82 -2.39 -30.64
C THR A 3 -6.82 -2.74 -29.15
N ILE A 4 -8.00 -2.80 -28.52
CA ILE A 4 -8.16 -3.13 -27.09
C ILE A 4 -7.88 -4.63 -26.87
N ALA A 5 -8.37 -5.50 -27.76
CA ALA A 5 -8.12 -6.94 -27.71
C ALA A 5 -6.63 -7.31 -27.93
N ARG A 6 -5.93 -6.55 -28.79
CA ARG A 6 -4.47 -6.74 -28.99
C ARG A 6 -3.64 -6.26 -27.80
N TRP A 7 -4.08 -5.18 -27.14
CA TRP A 7 -3.44 -4.69 -25.91
C TRP A 7 -3.68 -5.64 -24.74
N SER A 8 -4.90 -6.14 -24.56
CA SER A 8 -5.22 -7.09 -23.48
C SER A 8 -4.48 -8.42 -23.63
N GLY A 9 -4.35 -8.96 -24.84
CA GLY A 9 -3.60 -10.21 -25.09
C GLY A 9 -2.09 -10.07 -24.82
N ARG A 10 -1.50 -8.92 -25.15
CA ARG A 10 -0.07 -8.65 -24.91
C ARG A 10 0.20 -8.38 -23.42
N LEU A 11 -0.69 -7.63 -22.76
CA LEU A 11 -0.65 -7.40 -21.32
C LEU A 11 -0.77 -8.73 -20.54
N TRP A 12 -1.65 -9.63 -20.98
CA TRP A 12 -1.85 -10.95 -20.38
C TRP A 12 -0.62 -11.85 -20.50
N SER A 13 0.01 -11.88 -21.69
CA SER A 13 1.28 -12.57 -21.94
C SER A 13 2.41 -12.07 -21.03
N ASP A 14 2.50 -10.76 -20.81
CA ASP A 14 3.52 -10.15 -19.96
C ASP A 14 3.23 -10.37 -18.46
N VAL A 15 1.96 -10.40 -18.06
CA VAL A 15 1.54 -10.77 -16.69
C VAL A 15 1.89 -12.23 -16.40
N GLN A 16 1.62 -13.16 -17.32
CA GLN A 16 1.99 -14.57 -17.18
C GLN A 16 3.51 -14.76 -17.06
N LYS A 17 4.31 -13.97 -17.79
CA LYS A 17 5.78 -14.00 -17.69
C LYS A 17 6.32 -13.39 -16.41
N SER A 18 5.58 -12.50 -15.75
CA SER A 18 6.08 -11.71 -14.61
C SER A 18 6.16 -12.46 -13.27
N LYS A 19 5.76 -13.74 -13.18
CA LYS A 19 5.52 -14.46 -11.91
C LYS A 19 4.59 -13.68 -10.95
N ALA A 20 3.76 -12.77 -11.46
CA ALA A 20 2.75 -12.10 -10.65
C ALA A 20 1.77 -13.16 -10.13
N GLN A 21 1.75 -13.32 -8.80
CA GLN A 21 0.89 -14.27 -8.12
C GLN A 21 -0.61 -13.92 -8.29
N PRO A 22 -1.52 -14.90 -8.09
CA PRO A 22 -2.98 -14.70 -8.17
C PRO A 22 -3.51 -13.49 -7.40
N VAL A 23 -2.81 -13.03 -6.36
CA VAL A 23 -3.13 -11.82 -5.59
C VAL A 23 -3.09 -10.54 -6.44
N GLY A 24 -2.13 -10.41 -7.35
CA GLY A 24 -2.06 -9.26 -8.26
C GLY A 24 -3.16 -9.28 -9.32
N LEU A 25 -3.60 -10.48 -9.72
CA LEU A 25 -4.72 -10.67 -10.64
C LEU A 25 -6.06 -10.36 -9.96
N LEU A 26 -6.24 -10.81 -8.72
CA LEU A 26 -7.40 -10.50 -7.87
C LEU A 26 -7.51 -8.99 -7.63
N PHE A 27 -6.38 -8.32 -7.36
CA PHE A 27 -6.32 -6.86 -7.21
C PHE A 27 -6.72 -6.13 -8.51
N LEU A 28 -6.22 -6.58 -9.66
CA LEU A 28 -6.63 -6.06 -10.98
C LEU A 28 -8.11 -6.32 -11.27
N LEU A 29 -8.63 -7.50 -10.88
CA LEU A 29 -10.04 -7.85 -11.02
C LEU A 29 -10.93 -6.93 -10.16
N LEU A 30 -10.54 -6.66 -8.91
CA LEU A 30 -11.25 -5.77 -8.00
C LEU A 30 -11.25 -4.31 -8.50
N CYS A 31 -10.13 -3.81 -9.04
CA CYS A 31 -10.06 -2.49 -9.66
C CYS A 31 -10.79 -2.42 -11.02
N MET A 32 -11.03 -3.54 -11.72
CA MET A 32 -11.89 -3.58 -12.91
C MET A 32 -13.37 -3.71 -12.55
N LEU A 33 -13.70 -4.39 -11.45
CA LEU A 33 -15.07 -4.49 -10.93
C LEU A 33 -15.59 -3.14 -10.43
N SER A 34 -14.73 -2.23 -9.98
CA SER A 34 -15.10 -0.83 -9.67
C SER A 34 -15.42 0.04 -10.90
N LEU A 35 -15.25 -0.47 -12.13
CA LEU A 35 -15.75 0.15 -13.36
C LEU A 35 -17.16 -0.37 -13.76
N VAL A 36 -17.73 -1.32 -13.01
CA VAL A 36 -19.07 -1.86 -13.26
C VAL A 36 -20.11 -0.95 -12.58
N PRO A 37 -21.18 -0.51 -13.27
CA PRO A 37 -22.02 0.62 -12.87
C PRO A 37 -22.52 0.69 -11.41
N PRO A 38 -22.96 -0.37 -10.71
CA PRO A 38 -23.35 -0.23 -9.30
C PRO A 38 -22.15 -0.15 -8.33
N VAL A 39 -21.03 -0.82 -8.64
CA VAL A 39 -19.79 -0.75 -7.83
C VAL A 39 -19.08 0.58 -8.06
N SER A 40 -19.26 1.17 -9.26
CA SER A 40 -18.65 2.43 -9.64
C SER A 40 -19.22 3.64 -8.88
N GLU A 41 -20.52 3.64 -8.55
CA GLU A 41 -21.15 4.72 -7.79
C GLU A 41 -20.73 4.70 -6.32
N PHE A 42 -20.74 3.53 -5.69
CA PHE A 42 -20.24 3.34 -4.33
C PHE A 42 -18.76 3.70 -4.21
N THR A 43 -17.93 3.21 -5.14
CA THR A 43 -16.50 3.53 -5.21
C THR A 43 -16.28 5.03 -5.41
N ARG A 44 -17.06 5.67 -6.28
CA ARG A 44 -17.00 7.12 -6.52
C ARG A 44 -17.41 7.91 -5.29
N ALA A 45 -18.46 7.50 -4.57
CA ALA A 45 -18.90 8.14 -3.34
C ALA A 45 -17.83 8.08 -2.25
N ILE A 46 -17.16 6.94 -2.07
CA ILE A 46 -16.04 6.79 -1.12
C ILE A 46 -14.87 7.69 -1.52
N PHE A 47 -14.48 7.65 -2.80
CA PHE A 47 -13.38 8.45 -3.31
C PHE A 47 -13.66 9.95 -3.14
N VAL A 48 -14.81 10.43 -3.62
CA VAL A 48 -15.23 11.83 -3.50
C VAL A 48 -15.36 12.21 -2.02
N GLY A 49 -15.98 11.36 -1.20
CA GLY A 49 -16.13 11.59 0.23
C GLY A 49 -14.80 11.73 0.97
N TYR A 50 -13.78 10.93 0.61
CA TYR A 50 -12.42 11.09 1.12
C TYR A 50 -11.84 12.47 0.77
N TRP A 51 -11.89 12.86 -0.50
CA TRP A 51 -11.34 14.16 -0.92
C TRP A 51 -12.10 15.35 -0.34
N LEU A 52 -13.43 15.28 -0.22
CA LEU A 52 -14.22 16.33 0.43
C LEU A 52 -13.82 16.49 1.91
N LYS A 53 -13.62 15.39 2.64
CA LYS A 53 -13.11 15.38 4.02
C LYS A 53 -11.67 15.88 4.19
N LEU A 54 -10.91 15.95 3.09
CA LEU A 54 -9.59 16.59 3.10
C LEU A 54 -9.69 18.09 2.84
N LEU A 55 -10.57 18.48 1.90
CA LEU A 55 -10.75 19.86 1.50
C LEU A 55 -11.50 20.69 2.55
N ASP A 56 -12.38 20.07 3.34
CA ASP A 56 -13.09 20.74 4.44
C ASP A 56 -12.18 21.05 5.65
N GLY A 57 -10.98 20.49 5.69
CA GLY A 57 -10.00 20.67 6.76
C GLY A 57 -10.28 19.88 8.05
N SER A 58 -11.43 19.21 8.16
CA SER A 58 -11.86 18.51 9.38
C SER A 58 -10.90 17.40 9.80
N TYR A 59 -10.15 16.85 8.84
CA TYR A 59 -9.23 15.74 9.05
C TYR A 59 -7.78 16.05 8.67
N THR A 60 -7.40 17.33 8.52
CA THR A 60 -6.00 17.71 8.21
C THR A 60 -5.02 17.13 9.24
N TYR A 61 -5.40 17.14 10.52
CA TYR A 61 -4.59 16.52 11.58
C TYR A 61 -4.38 15.01 11.36
N MET A 62 -5.37 14.26 10.86
CA MET A 62 -5.22 12.83 10.55
C MET A 62 -4.20 12.59 9.43
N VAL A 63 -4.17 13.45 8.41
CA VAL A 63 -3.18 13.37 7.32
C VAL A 63 -1.77 13.61 7.84
N LEU A 64 -1.59 14.62 8.70
CA LEU A 64 -0.30 14.93 9.32
C LEU A 64 0.17 13.78 10.21
N MET A 65 -0.74 13.22 11.02
CA MET A 65 -0.45 12.06 11.86
C MET A 65 -0.11 10.82 11.02
N ALA A 66 -0.78 10.60 9.88
CA ALA A 66 -0.46 9.52 8.96
C ALA A 66 0.97 9.65 8.40
N GLY A 67 1.39 10.85 8.03
CA GLY A 67 2.77 11.14 7.61
C GLY A 67 3.78 10.87 8.73
N LEU A 68 3.50 11.30 9.95
CA LEU A 68 4.34 11.04 11.12
C LEU A 68 4.43 9.54 11.42
N ALA A 69 3.30 8.83 11.39
CA ALA A 69 3.24 7.39 11.63
C ALA A 69 4.06 6.61 10.60
N LEU A 70 3.99 6.97 9.31
CA LEU A 70 4.83 6.40 8.26
C LEU A 70 6.32 6.66 8.50
N TYR A 71 6.67 7.89 8.88
CA TYR A 71 8.05 8.21 9.23
C TYR A 71 8.57 7.34 10.38
N LEU A 72 7.80 7.22 11.47
CA LEU A 72 8.15 6.38 12.61
C LEU A 72 8.26 4.90 12.23
N GLU A 73 7.35 4.38 11.40
CA GLU A 73 7.42 3.02 10.90
C GLU A 73 8.71 2.78 10.10
N ILE A 74 9.06 3.68 9.18
CA ILE A 74 10.30 3.57 8.38
C ILE A 74 11.53 3.54 9.29
N ARG A 75 11.57 4.39 10.33
CA ARG A 75 12.66 4.41 11.31
C ARG A 75 12.73 3.12 12.11
N PHE A 76 11.59 2.61 12.56
CA PHE A 76 11.51 1.38 13.33
C PHE A 76 11.87 0.13 12.50
N ASP A 77 11.38 0.03 11.26
CA ASP A 77 11.78 -1.02 10.30
C ASP A 77 13.30 -0.98 10.06
N GLY A 78 13.88 0.22 9.91
CA GLY A 78 15.33 0.40 9.80
C GLY A 78 16.10 -0.09 11.02
N TYR A 79 15.61 0.20 12.22
CA TYR A 79 16.18 -0.30 13.48
C TYR A 79 16.11 -1.82 13.57
N LEU A 80 14.98 -2.44 13.25
CA LEU A 80 14.83 -3.89 13.25
C LEU A 80 15.74 -4.54 12.19
N LYS A 81 15.85 -3.95 11.01
CA LYS A 81 16.76 -4.39 9.94
C LYS A 81 18.22 -4.38 10.39
N ALA A 82 18.64 -3.36 11.14
CA ALA A 82 20.00 -3.25 11.65
C ALA A 82 20.38 -4.39 12.61
N ARG A 83 19.41 -5.09 13.21
CA ARG A 83 19.65 -6.26 14.07
C ARG A 83 20.17 -7.49 13.30
N LYS A 84 20.07 -7.52 11.97
CA LYS A 84 20.56 -8.62 11.10
C LYS A 84 20.08 -10.03 11.53
N SER A 85 18.95 -10.13 12.23
CA SER A 85 18.39 -11.41 12.67
C SER A 85 17.73 -12.12 11.50
N ARG A 86 18.07 -13.41 11.30
CA ARG A 86 17.46 -14.25 10.25
C ARG A 86 15.96 -14.44 10.43
N VAL A 87 15.49 -14.48 11.68
CA VAL A 87 14.06 -14.62 12.00
C VAL A 87 13.26 -13.44 11.48
N LEU A 88 13.82 -12.22 11.55
CA LEU A 88 13.15 -11.00 11.10
C LEU A 88 13.01 -10.92 9.57
N GLU A 89 13.91 -11.57 8.82
CA GLU A 89 13.86 -11.62 7.36
C GLU A 89 13.05 -12.80 6.82
N TRP A 90 12.59 -13.69 7.69
CA TRP A 90 11.81 -14.85 7.30
C TRP A 90 10.41 -14.45 6.80
N SER A 91 9.92 -15.16 5.78
CA SER A 91 8.56 -15.05 5.26
C SER A 91 8.12 -16.41 4.72
N PHE A 92 6.81 -16.70 4.77
CA PHE A 92 6.26 -17.92 4.17
C PHE A 92 6.43 -17.94 2.64
N PHE A 93 6.30 -16.77 2.01
CA PHE A 93 6.46 -16.60 0.57
C PHE A 93 7.83 -15.98 0.29
N SER A 94 8.80 -16.81 -0.15
CA SER A 94 10.20 -16.48 -0.51
C SER A 94 10.34 -15.49 -1.69
N THR A 95 9.56 -14.42 -1.70
CA THR A 95 9.55 -13.44 -2.76
C THR A 95 10.48 -12.30 -2.40
N LYS A 96 11.61 -12.21 -3.13
CA LYS A 96 12.57 -11.10 -3.06
C LYS A 96 11.99 -9.74 -3.50
N GLY A 97 10.67 -9.60 -3.58
CA GLY A 97 10.01 -8.37 -3.94
C GLY A 97 8.49 -8.45 -3.76
N ASN A 98 7.91 -7.38 -3.21
CA ASN A 98 6.46 -7.19 -3.16
C ASN A 98 5.92 -7.10 -4.59
N THR A 99 5.10 -8.09 -4.97
CA THR A 99 4.53 -8.25 -6.32
C THR A 99 3.62 -7.09 -6.71
N ILE A 100 2.97 -6.46 -5.73
CA ILE A 100 2.08 -5.30 -5.92
C ILE A 100 2.87 -4.12 -6.52
N TYR A 101 4.10 -3.90 -6.08
CA TYR A 101 4.91 -2.79 -6.58
C TYR A 101 5.77 -3.14 -7.81
N GLY A 102 5.69 -4.37 -8.31
CA GLY A 102 6.40 -4.80 -9.51
C GLY A 102 6.12 -3.89 -10.72
N PRO A 103 4.85 -3.67 -11.09
CA PRO A 103 4.48 -2.83 -12.23
C PRO A 103 4.94 -1.36 -12.11
N LEU A 104 5.08 -0.83 -10.88
CA LEU A 104 5.56 0.55 -10.66
C LEU A 104 6.98 0.78 -11.20
N LYS A 105 7.79 -0.27 -11.28
CA LYS A 105 9.17 -0.19 -11.81
C LYS A 105 9.20 -0.01 -13.33
N HIS A 106 8.13 -0.35 -14.04
CA HIS A 106 8.08 -0.26 -15.49
C HIS A 106 8.00 1.21 -15.95
N LYS A 107 8.76 1.60 -16.99
CA LYS A 107 8.84 3.00 -17.46
C LYS A 107 7.47 3.57 -17.87
N TRP A 108 6.72 2.81 -18.67
CA TRP A 108 5.46 3.26 -19.27
C TRP A 108 4.23 2.97 -18.42
N LEU A 109 4.13 1.74 -17.90
CA LEU A 109 2.98 1.29 -17.10
C LEU A 109 2.98 1.80 -15.66
N GLY A 110 4.12 2.24 -15.12
CA GLY A 110 4.17 2.55 -13.69
C GLY A 110 3.38 3.80 -13.29
N TRP A 111 3.25 4.82 -14.15
CA TRP A 111 2.40 5.99 -13.85
C TRP A 111 0.90 5.68 -13.94
N PRO A 112 0.38 5.07 -15.03
CA PRO A 112 -1.00 4.61 -15.07
C PRO A 112 -1.34 3.67 -13.90
N TYR A 113 -0.45 2.74 -13.57
CA TYR A 113 -0.64 1.83 -12.44
C TYR A 113 -0.62 2.56 -11.09
N ALA A 114 0.25 3.55 -10.90
CA ALA A 114 0.27 4.38 -9.68
C ALA A 114 -1.03 5.16 -9.50
N ILE A 115 -1.57 5.76 -10.58
CA ILE A 115 -2.85 6.48 -10.55
C ILE A 115 -3.98 5.51 -10.19
N MET A 116 -4.01 4.33 -10.82
CA MET A 116 -4.98 3.28 -10.50
C MET A 116 -4.90 2.87 -9.02
N LEU A 117 -3.69 2.65 -8.48
CA LEU A 117 -3.48 2.36 -7.06
C LEU A 117 -4.01 3.50 -6.18
N ALA A 118 -3.68 4.75 -6.49
CA ALA A 118 -4.12 5.91 -5.73
C ALA A 118 -5.67 6.02 -5.68
N CYS A 119 -6.35 5.63 -6.76
CA CYS A 119 -7.81 5.57 -6.79
C CYS A 119 -8.39 4.36 -6.02
N CYS A 120 -7.73 3.19 -6.06
CA CYS A 120 -8.21 1.99 -5.37
C CYS A 120 -7.89 1.99 -3.85
N ILE A 121 -6.83 2.70 -3.41
CA ILE A 121 -6.39 2.71 -2.01
C ILE A 121 -7.48 3.17 -1.03
N PRO A 122 -8.22 4.27 -1.25
CA PRO A 122 -9.28 4.68 -0.31
C PRO A 122 -10.38 3.62 -0.16
N VAL A 123 -10.76 2.96 -1.25
CA VAL A 123 -11.78 1.89 -1.20
C VAL A 123 -11.27 0.72 -0.36
N LEU A 124 -10.03 0.29 -0.60
CA LEU A 124 -9.42 -0.81 0.15
C LEU A 124 -9.27 -0.45 1.63
N ALA A 125 -8.81 0.77 1.93
CA ALA A 125 -8.67 1.26 3.30
C ALA A 125 -10.02 1.23 4.02
N LEU A 126 -11.10 1.72 3.40
CA LEU A 126 -12.43 1.67 4.03
C LEU A 126 -12.90 0.23 4.27
N ALA A 127 -12.71 -0.67 3.30
CA ALA A 127 -13.07 -2.08 3.45
C ALA A 127 -12.31 -2.74 4.60
N GLU A 128 -11.00 -2.47 4.71
CA GLU A 128 -10.18 -2.94 5.82
C GLU A 128 -10.63 -2.35 7.16
N GLU A 129 -10.97 -1.05 7.23
CA GLU A 129 -11.48 -0.45 8.46
C GLU A 129 -12.82 -1.05 8.90
N LEU A 130 -13.74 -1.31 7.97
CA LEU A 130 -15.01 -1.97 8.27
C LEU A 130 -14.80 -3.38 8.84
N ILE A 131 -13.86 -4.15 8.28
CA ILE A 131 -13.61 -5.53 8.71
C ILE A 131 -12.81 -5.58 10.01
N PHE A 132 -11.70 -4.86 10.09
CA PHE A 132 -10.76 -5.01 11.18
C PHE A 132 -11.07 -4.13 12.39
N ARG A 133 -11.86 -3.06 12.22
CA ARG A 133 -12.19 -2.11 13.29
C ARG A 133 -13.68 -2.18 13.63
N GLU A 134 -14.55 -1.83 12.68
CA GLU A 134 -16.00 -1.77 12.95
C GLU A 134 -16.56 -3.15 13.36
N PHE A 135 -16.33 -4.18 12.54
CA PHE A 135 -16.78 -5.53 12.84
C PHE A 135 -16.10 -6.11 14.08
N ALA A 136 -14.77 -5.95 14.22
CA ALA A 136 -14.05 -6.46 15.39
C ALA A 136 -14.51 -5.81 16.71
N HIS A 137 -14.87 -4.53 16.69
CA HIS A 137 -15.36 -3.80 17.86
C HIS A 137 -16.68 -4.38 18.42
N GLN A 138 -17.51 -4.99 17.57
CA GLN A 138 -18.75 -5.66 17.99
C GLN A 138 -18.51 -6.85 18.94
N PHE A 139 -17.30 -7.40 18.94
CA PHE A 139 -16.89 -8.50 19.83
C PHE A 139 -16.12 -8.01 21.08
N GLY A 140 -16.06 -6.69 21.30
CA GLY A 140 -15.43 -6.05 22.46
C GLY A 140 -13.99 -5.59 22.24
N LEU A 141 -13.45 -4.88 23.24
CA LEU A 141 -12.14 -4.21 23.15
C LEU A 141 -10.98 -5.18 22.92
N LEU A 142 -10.97 -6.33 23.59
CA LEU A 142 -9.91 -7.32 23.40
C LEU A 142 -9.88 -7.85 21.96
N ALA A 143 -11.05 -8.15 21.39
CA ALA A 143 -11.16 -8.59 20.02
C ALA A 143 -10.66 -7.52 19.04
N LEU A 144 -11.05 -6.26 19.24
CA LEU A 144 -10.55 -5.12 18.46
C LEU A 144 -9.02 -5.06 18.46
N LEU A 145 -8.38 -5.13 19.64
CA LEU A 145 -6.92 -5.03 19.75
C LEU A 145 -6.20 -6.23 19.11
N LEU A 146 -6.71 -7.44 19.29
CA LEU A 146 -6.12 -8.64 18.68
C LEU A 146 -6.28 -8.65 17.15
N VAL A 147 -7.46 -8.27 16.66
CA VAL A 147 -7.79 -8.26 15.23
C VAL A 147 -7.04 -7.14 14.52
N SER A 148 -7.08 -5.92 15.05
CA SER A 148 -6.42 -4.76 14.46
C SER A 148 -4.90 -4.81 14.55
N GLY A 149 -4.32 -5.51 15.54
CA GLY A 149 -2.88 -5.62 15.71
C GLY A 149 -2.29 -6.93 15.16
N PRO A 150 -2.08 -7.94 16.03
CA PRO A 150 -1.44 -9.20 15.64
C PRO A 150 -2.05 -9.89 14.42
N ILE A 151 -3.38 -10.03 14.35
CA ILE A 151 -4.05 -10.74 13.26
C ILE A 151 -3.88 -9.96 11.95
N PHE A 152 -4.07 -8.63 11.98
CA PHE A 152 -3.85 -7.77 10.82
C PHE A 152 -2.44 -7.91 10.24
N GLY A 153 -1.41 -7.90 11.10
CA GLY A 153 -0.03 -8.14 10.66
C GLY A 153 0.19 -9.55 10.09
N LEU A 154 -0.36 -10.58 10.73
CA LEU A 154 -0.24 -11.97 10.26
C LEU A 154 -0.90 -12.18 8.89
N ILE A 155 -2.05 -11.56 8.64
CA ILE A 155 -2.68 -11.58 7.31
C ILE A 155 -1.75 -10.98 6.27
N HIS A 156 -1.03 -9.90 6.58
CA HIS A 156 -0.06 -9.32 5.67
C HIS A 156 1.15 -10.23 5.41
N MET A 157 1.47 -11.14 6.33
CA MET A 157 2.46 -12.19 6.06
C MET A 157 2.05 -13.07 4.87
N SER A 158 0.75 -13.31 4.69
CA SER A 158 0.24 -14.05 3.54
C SER A 158 0.41 -13.32 2.21
N SER A 159 0.51 -11.98 2.26
CA SER A 159 0.82 -11.14 1.10
C SER A 159 2.32 -11.03 0.77
N GLY A 160 3.16 -11.76 1.52
CA GLY A 160 4.61 -11.80 1.33
C GLY A 160 5.38 -10.81 2.20
N ALA A 161 4.76 -10.22 3.23
CA ALA A 161 5.50 -9.49 4.26
C ALA A 161 6.41 -10.43 5.06
N ASN A 162 7.64 -10.00 5.35
CA ASN A 162 8.52 -10.71 6.28
C ASN A 162 8.13 -10.40 7.74
N VAL A 163 8.63 -11.20 8.69
CA VAL A 163 8.33 -11.04 10.13
C VAL A 163 8.60 -9.61 10.62
N ARG A 164 9.69 -8.99 10.17
CA ARG A 164 10.00 -7.58 10.49
C ARG A 164 8.85 -6.64 10.11
N ARG A 165 8.36 -6.76 8.87
CA ARG A 165 7.24 -5.93 8.37
C ARG A 165 5.94 -6.29 9.05
N VAL A 166 5.69 -7.57 9.35
CA VAL A 166 4.53 -8.01 10.14
C VAL A 166 4.49 -7.30 11.49
N ILE A 167 5.61 -7.23 12.22
CA ILE A 167 5.68 -6.50 13.50
C ILE A 167 5.33 -5.02 13.31
N CYS A 168 5.88 -4.37 12.28
CA CYS A 168 5.60 -2.96 11.99
C CYS A 168 4.10 -2.74 11.68
N ILE A 169 3.52 -3.59 10.83
CA ILE A 169 2.10 -3.55 10.45
C ILE A 169 1.20 -3.82 11.65
N SER A 170 1.56 -4.77 12.54
CA SER A 170 0.80 -5.02 13.76
C SER A 170 0.77 -3.81 14.69
N LEU A 171 1.90 -3.11 14.86
CA LEU A 171 1.95 -1.89 15.66
C LEU A 171 1.15 -0.75 15.03
N MET A 172 1.26 -0.58 13.71
CA MET A 172 0.45 0.39 12.97
C MET A 172 -1.05 0.09 13.12
N GLY A 173 -1.42 -1.18 13.02
CA GLY A 173 -2.79 -1.63 13.18
C GLY A 173 -3.36 -1.36 14.57
N LEU A 174 -2.56 -1.53 15.64
CA LEU A 174 -2.90 -1.10 17.00
C LEU A 174 -3.05 0.43 17.10
N ALA A 175 -2.17 1.21 16.46
CA ALA A 175 -2.28 2.65 16.44
C ALA A 175 -3.59 3.10 15.76
N MET A 176 -3.96 2.46 14.65
CA MET A 176 -5.24 2.68 13.96
C MET A 176 -6.44 2.32 14.85
N ALA A 177 -6.39 1.25 15.64
CA ALA A 177 -7.42 0.95 16.63
C ALA A 177 -7.56 2.08 17.67
N GLY A 178 -6.46 2.69 18.09
CA GLY A 178 -6.47 3.89 18.94
C GLY A 178 -7.16 5.07 18.28
N VAL A 179 -6.86 5.36 17.02
CA VAL A 179 -7.54 6.42 16.24
C VAL A 179 -9.04 6.14 16.11
N TYR A 180 -9.41 4.89 15.83
CA TYR A 180 -10.80 4.46 15.76
C TYR A 180 -11.55 4.68 17.07
N LEU A 181 -10.96 4.34 18.22
CA LEU A 181 -11.60 4.55 19.52
C LEU A 181 -11.76 6.05 19.87
N MET A 182 -10.91 6.92 19.35
CA MET A 182 -10.97 8.36 19.61
C MET A 182 -11.90 9.13 18.67
N ILE A 183 -11.92 8.78 17.38
CA ILE A 183 -12.54 9.60 16.31
C ILE A 183 -13.57 8.80 15.50
N GLY A 184 -13.68 7.50 15.76
CA GLY A 184 -14.57 6.58 15.06
C GLY A 184 -14.06 6.19 13.67
N LEU A 185 -14.91 5.44 12.95
CA LEU A 185 -14.61 4.87 11.64
C LEU A 185 -14.12 5.91 10.62
N SER A 186 -14.73 7.09 10.60
CA SER A 186 -14.37 8.16 9.66
C SER A 186 -12.94 8.68 9.86
N GLY A 187 -12.50 8.83 11.11
CA GLY A 187 -11.16 9.33 11.42
C GLY A 187 -10.09 8.32 11.05
N VAL A 188 -10.28 7.05 11.45
CA VAL A 188 -9.32 5.99 11.13
C VAL A 188 -9.27 5.70 9.63
N PHE A 189 -10.40 5.79 8.92
CA PHE A 189 -10.44 5.69 7.46
C PHE A 189 -9.57 6.76 6.79
N VAL A 190 -9.73 8.03 7.16
CA VAL A 190 -8.93 9.12 6.56
C VAL A 190 -7.45 8.95 6.91
N PHE A 191 -7.14 8.59 8.16
CA PHE A 191 -5.77 8.29 8.59
C PHE A 191 -5.15 7.17 7.74
N HIS A 192 -5.85 6.03 7.61
CA HIS A 192 -5.35 4.86 6.89
C HIS A 192 -5.20 5.11 5.38
N ALA A 193 -6.21 5.69 4.73
CA ALA A 193 -6.13 6.03 3.31
C ALA A 193 -4.97 7.01 3.05
N SER A 194 -4.81 8.03 3.89
CA SER A 194 -3.71 8.99 3.77
C SER A 194 -2.35 8.35 4.00
N TYR A 195 -2.23 7.47 5.00
CA TYR A 195 -1.02 6.71 5.28
C TYR A 195 -0.58 5.92 4.04
N ASN A 196 -1.50 5.17 3.42
CA ASN A 196 -1.22 4.36 2.24
C ASN A 196 -0.88 5.21 1.00
N LEU A 197 -1.56 6.36 0.81
CA LEU A 197 -1.26 7.28 -0.30
C LEU A 197 0.12 7.94 -0.15
N ILE A 198 0.49 8.36 1.06
CA ILE A 198 1.81 8.92 1.33
C ILE A 198 2.89 7.85 1.14
N ALA A 199 2.64 6.62 1.60
CA ALA A 199 3.54 5.48 1.40
C ALA A 199 3.74 5.17 -0.09
N LEU A 200 2.66 5.18 -0.88
CA LEU A 200 2.73 5.03 -2.33
C LEU A 200 3.54 6.16 -2.97
N GLY A 201 3.29 7.41 -2.59
CA GLY A 201 4.06 8.57 -3.04
C GLY A 201 5.55 8.43 -2.75
N TRP A 202 5.90 8.01 -1.55
CA TRP A 202 7.27 7.72 -1.15
C TRP A 202 7.92 6.63 -2.01
N VAL A 203 7.20 5.53 -2.28
CA VAL A 203 7.68 4.46 -3.17
C VAL A 203 7.93 4.98 -4.58
N ILE A 204 7.02 5.79 -5.13
CA ILE A 204 7.17 6.38 -6.46
C ILE A 204 8.40 7.28 -6.52
N ILE A 205 8.58 8.15 -5.52
CA ILE A 205 9.76 9.02 -5.38
C ILE A 205 11.03 8.17 -5.40
N GLN A 206 11.10 7.12 -4.58
CA GLN A 206 12.28 6.25 -4.51
C GLN A 206 12.55 5.53 -5.85
N LEU A 207 11.51 5.03 -6.53
CA LEU A 207 11.68 4.31 -7.79
C LEU A 207 12.02 5.23 -8.97
N ARG A 208 11.52 6.46 -8.99
CA ARG A 208 11.64 7.38 -10.13
C ARG A 208 12.77 8.38 -9.99
N LEU A 209 13.01 8.92 -8.80
CA LEU A 209 14.03 9.95 -8.57
C LEU A 209 15.40 9.36 -8.20
N ALA A 210 15.48 8.16 -7.60
CA ALA A 210 16.77 7.53 -7.31
C ALA A 210 17.46 6.89 -8.54
N GLN A 211 16.68 6.54 -9.57
CA GLN A 211 17.22 5.96 -10.82
C GLN A 211 18.11 6.91 -11.64
N PRO A 212 17.74 8.19 -11.89
CA PRO A 212 18.61 9.11 -12.64
C PRO A 212 19.91 9.44 -11.88
N LEU A 213 19.87 9.60 -10.56
CA LEU A 213 21.05 9.94 -9.76
C LEU A 213 22.12 8.84 -9.76
N SER A 214 21.70 7.57 -9.67
CA SER A 214 22.63 6.44 -9.75
C SER A 214 23.27 6.29 -11.14
N ARG A 215 22.56 6.65 -12.21
CA ARG A 215 23.10 6.69 -13.58
C ARG A 215 24.08 7.85 -13.79
N LEU A 216 23.80 9.02 -13.23
CA LEU A 216 24.71 10.17 -13.25
C LEU A 216 26.01 9.86 -12.51
N ARG A 217 25.93 9.26 -11.31
CA ARG A 217 27.12 8.85 -10.55
C ARG A 217 28.00 7.84 -11.28
N ARG A 218 27.40 6.85 -11.97
CA ARG A 218 28.18 5.91 -12.80
C ARG A 218 28.83 6.58 -14.00
N ARG A 219 28.16 7.51 -14.67
CA ARG A 219 28.76 8.27 -15.78
C ARG A 219 29.95 9.10 -15.30
N SER A 220 29.84 9.78 -14.15
CA SER A 220 30.96 10.53 -13.58
C SER A 220 32.15 9.63 -13.20
N GLN A 221 31.90 8.42 -12.68
CA GLN A 221 32.96 7.46 -12.35
C GLN A 221 33.64 6.84 -13.58
N VAL A 222 32.90 6.63 -14.67
CA VAL A 222 33.48 6.15 -15.93
C VAL A 222 34.37 7.22 -16.55
N VAL A 223 33.95 8.49 -16.55
CA VAL A 223 34.74 9.60 -17.09
C VAL A 223 36.05 9.80 -16.32
N SER A 224 36.04 9.67 -14.99
CA SER A 224 37.25 9.78 -14.16
C SER A 224 38.22 8.60 -14.28
N ALA A 225 37.77 7.44 -14.81
CA ALA A 225 38.62 6.28 -15.00
C ALA A 225 39.28 6.25 -16.40
N THR A 226 38.82 7.11 -17.31
CA THR A 226 39.32 7.24 -18.68
C THR A 226 40.23 8.46 -18.91
N SER A 227 40.45 9.26 -17.86
CA SER A 227 41.36 10.41 -17.81
C SER A 227 42.59 10.09 -16.99
#